data_AF-A0A2S5DGH5-F1
#
_entry.id   AF-A0A2S5DGH5-F1
#
_cell.length_a   1.000
_cell.length_b   1.000
_cell.length_c   1.000
_cell.angle_alpha   90.00
_cell.angle_beta   90.00
_cell.angle_gamma   90.00
#
_symmetry.space_group_name_H-M   'P 1'
#
loop_
_entity.id
_entity.type
_entity.pdbx_description
1 polymer ?
#
loop_
_entity_poly.entity_id
_entity_poly.type
_entity_poly.pdbx_seq_one_letter_code
_entity_poly.pdbx_strand_id
1 'polypeptide(L)'
;MIRIAKIAGLAAALGMASQLALAGGASGLWKTIDDETHQAKALVQINEGANGELTGKVIKLYMHPDAVCDKCDGANKGKPVNGMQILWGLKKDGEEWSEGQILDPKSGKIYTSSAKLMEDGKKLRVRGYIGPFFRSQVWERQQ
;
A
#
# COMPACT_ATOMS: atom_id res chain seq x y z
N MET A 1 -34.56 -66.30 18.38
CA MET A 1 -35.35 -65.14 17.92
C MET A 1 -35.14 -64.00 18.90
N ILE A 2 -34.66 -62.84 18.42
CA ILE A 2 -35.04 -61.46 18.78
C ILE A 2 -34.06 -60.55 18.02
N ARG A 3 -34.61 -59.78 17.08
CA ARG A 3 -33.92 -58.71 16.35
C ARG A 3 -34.02 -57.44 17.20
N ILE A 4 -32.91 -56.73 17.40
CA ILE A 4 -32.94 -55.32 17.81
C ILE A 4 -32.00 -54.57 16.88
N ALA A 5 -32.60 -53.81 15.96
CA ALA A 5 -31.92 -52.80 15.17
C ALA A 5 -31.62 -51.59 16.07
N LYS A 6 -30.40 -51.05 16.00
CA LYS A 6 -30.11 -49.69 16.46
C LYS A 6 -29.43 -48.93 15.32
N ILE A 7 -30.19 -47.99 14.78
CA ILE A 7 -29.76 -46.95 13.85
C ILE A 7 -29.21 -45.78 14.67
N ALA A 8 -28.33 -45.00 14.03
CA ALA A 8 -27.98 -43.60 14.29
C ALA A 8 -26.76 -43.31 15.16
N GLY A 9 -25.80 -42.60 14.55
CA GLY A 9 -24.71 -41.93 15.23
C GLY A 9 -23.62 -41.45 14.25
N LEU A 10 -23.98 -40.71 13.20
CA LEU A 10 -23.00 -40.06 12.32
C LEU A 10 -22.41 -38.84 13.06
N ALA A 11 -21.30 -39.03 13.77
CA ALA A 11 -20.57 -37.92 14.38
C ALA A 11 -19.62 -37.30 13.35
N ALA A 12 -20.15 -36.40 12.50
CA ALA A 12 -19.34 -35.53 11.68
C ALA A 12 -18.75 -34.43 12.58
N ALA A 13 -17.50 -34.62 13.02
CA ALA A 13 -16.73 -33.57 13.68
C ALA A 13 -16.42 -32.47 12.67
N LEU A 14 -17.22 -31.40 12.65
CA LEU A 14 -16.90 -30.16 11.94
C LEU A 14 -15.68 -29.53 12.63
N GLY A 15 -14.50 -29.76 12.05
CA GLY A 15 -13.30 -28.99 12.38
C GLY A 15 -13.54 -27.54 12.00
N MET A 16 -13.76 -26.68 13.00
CA MET A 16 -13.69 -25.23 12.82
C MET A 16 -12.22 -24.85 12.61
N ALA A 17 -11.75 -24.93 11.37
CA ALA A 17 -10.54 -24.25 10.96
C ALA A 17 -10.82 -22.74 11.05
N SER A 18 -10.47 -22.14 12.19
CA SER A 18 -10.47 -20.70 12.34
C SER A 18 -9.47 -20.12 11.35
N GLN A 19 -9.97 -19.62 10.22
CA GLN A 19 -9.16 -18.84 9.30
C GLN A 19 -8.85 -17.52 10.00
N LEU A 20 -7.71 -17.47 10.69
CA LEU A 20 -7.09 -16.20 11.04
C LEU A 20 -6.77 -15.53 9.71
N ALA A 21 -7.65 -14.61 9.28
CA ALA A 21 -7.29 -13.65 8.27
C ALA A 21 -6.11 -12.87 8.84
N LEU A 22 -4.89 -13.18 8.40
CA LEU A 22 -3.79 -12.25 8.58
C LEU A 22 -4.20 -11.00 7.83
N ALA A 23 -4.67 -9.98 8.56
CA ALA A 23 -4.82 -8.65 8.03
C ALA A 23 -3.44 -8.22 7.53
N GLY A 24 -3.19 -8.40 6.24
CA GLY A 24 -1.90 -8.07 5.63
C GLY A 24 -1.65 -6.58 5.82
N GLY A 25 -0.51 -6.23 6.41
CA GLY A 25 -0.10 -4.84 6.61
C GLY A 25 0.13 -4.10 5.27
N ALA A 26 0.38 -2.79 5.35
CA ALA A 26 0.66 -1.98 4.18
C ALA A 26 2.05 -2.24 3.58
N SER A 27 2.96 -2.85 4.36
CA SER A 27 4.28 -3.27 3.88
C SER A 27 4.17 -4.16 2.64
N GLY A 28 5.05 -3.92 1.67
CA GLY A 28 5.11 -4.66 0.41
C GLY A 28 5.41 -3.79 -0.80
N LEU A 29 5.27 -4.39 -1.98
CA LEU A 29 5.52 -3.74 -3.26
C LEU A 29 4.20 -3.32 -3.90
N TRP A 30 4.14 -2.09 -4.38
CA TRP A 30 2.93 -1.45 -4.88
C TRP A 30 3.18 -0.80 -6.23
N LYS A 31 2.41 -1.19 -7.24
CA LYS A 31 2.40 -0.57 -8.56
C LYS A 31 1.54 0.68 -8.53
N THR A 32 2.13 1.81 -8.92
CA THR A 32 1.39 3.05 -9.15
C THR A 32 0.89 3.08 -10.59
N ILE A 33 -0.33 3.54 -10.81
CA ILE A 33 -0.92 3.68 -12.15
C ILE A 33 -0.88 5.14 -12.57
N ASP A 34 -0.54 5.40 -13.82
CA ASP A 34 -0.64 6.74 -14.39
C ASP A 34 -2.11 7.09 -14.69
N ASP A 35 -2.59 8.23 -14.21
CA ASP A 35 -4.01 8.61 -14.32
C ASP A 35 -4.42 8.96 -15.77
N GLU A 36 -3.47 9.32 -16.63
CA GLU A 36 -3.74 9.72 -18.03
C GLU A 36 -3.67 8.51 -18.97
N THR A 37 -2.65 7.67 -18.80
CA THR A 37 -2.38 6.54 -19.70
C THR A 37 -2.90 5.19 -19.19
N HIS A 38 -3.28 5.10 -17.91
CA HIS A 38 -3.65 3.86 -17.22
C HIS A 38 -2.58 2.76 -17.21
N GLN A 39 -1.32 3.11 -17.54
CA GLN A 39 -0.21 2.18 -17.51
C GLN A 39 0.50 2.18 -16.15
N ALA A 40 1.22 1.09 -15.85
CA ALA A 40 2.08 1.03 -14.67
C ALA A 40 3.20 2.07 -14.81
N LYS A 41 3.30 2.97 -13.82
CA LYS A 41 4.23 4.10 -13.82
C LYS A 41 5.49 3.79 -13.02
N ALA A 42 5.30 3.33 -11.79
CA ALA A 42 6.37 3.03 -10.86
C ALA A 42 6.01 1.84 -9.98
N LEU A 43 7.03 1.24 -9.38
CA LEU A 43 6.93 0.29 -8.31
C LEU A 43 7.52 0.90 -7.04
N VAL A 44 6.70 0.99 -6.00
CA VAL A 44 7.03 1.59 -4.71
C VAL A 44 7.08 0.49 -3.67
N GLN A 45 8.20 0.41 -2.96
CA GLN A 45 8.33 -0.43 -1.76
C GLN A 45 7.85 0.38 -0.56
N ILE A 46 6.81 -0.11 0.10
CA ILE A 46 6.35 0.37 1.40
C ILE A 46 6.98 -0.50 2.49
N ASN A 47 7.58 0.14 3.49
CA ASN A 47 8.07 -0.49 4.71
C ASN A 47 7.36 0.11 5.92
N GLU A 48 7.10 -0.73 6.92
CA GLU A 48 6.54 -0.33 8.20
C GLU A 48 7.61 -0.45 9.29
N GLY A 49 7.90 0.66 9.97
CA GLY A 49 8.84 0.70 11.08
C GLY A 49 8.28 0.01 12.33
N ALA A 50 9.14 -0.23 13.33
CA ALA A 50 8.72 -0.82 14.60
C ALA A 50 7.66 0.00 15.36
N ASN A 51 7.57 1.30 15.06
CA ASN A 51 6.56 2.23 15.58
C ASN A 51 5.26 2.26 14.76
N GLY A 52 5.11 1.40 13.73
CA GLY A 52 3.96 1.39 12.83
C GLY A 52 3.96 2.51 11.78
N GLU A 53 5.07 3.25 11.65
CA GLU A 53 5.20 4.31 10.65
C GLU A 53 5.50 3.73 9.26
N LEU A 54 4.78 4.19 8.24
CA LEU A 54 5.05 3.83 6.85
C LEU A 54 6.04 4.79 6.20
N THR A 55 7.00 4.19 5.50
CA THR A 55 7.88 4.85 4.54
C THR A 55 7.71 4.21 3.17
N GLY A 56 7.99 4.97 2.11
CA GLY A 56 7.86 4.50 0.73
C GLY A 56 8.99 4.98 -0.15
N LYS A 57 9.59 4.03 -0.88
CA LYS A 57 10.72 4.26 -1.78
C LYS A 57 10.40 3.75 -3.18
N VAL A 58 10.65 4.57 -4.20
CA VAL A 58 10.57 4.11 -5.59
C VAL A 58 11.70 3.14 -5.83
N ILE A 59 11.39 1.91 -6.22
CA ILE A 59 12.40 0.88 -6.53
C ILE A 59 12.51 0.61 -8.03
N LYS A 60 11.50 1.00 -8.81
CA LYS A 60 11.51 0.89 -10.27
C LYS A 60 10.58 1.93 -10.89
N LEU A 61 11.05 2.58 -11.95
CA LEU A 61 10.23 3.29 -12.92
C LEU A 61 10.07 2.43 -14.17
N TYR A 62 8.86 2.27 -14.66
CA TYR A 62 8.60 1.50 -15.88
C TYR A 62 8.88 2.33 -17.14
N MET A 63 8.63 3.65 -17.05
CA MET A 63 8.95 4.62 -18.09
C MET A 63 10.05 5.55 -17.58
N HIS A 64 11.06 5.81 -18.41
CA HIS A 64 12.22 6.66 -18.07
C HIS A 64 12.95 6.21 -16.78
N PRO A 65 13.61 5.05 -16.78
CA PRO A 65 14.32 4.52 -15.60
C PRO A 65 15.40 5.47 -15.06
N ASP A 66 15.94 6.35 -15.90
CA ASP A 66 16.99 7.30 -15.53
C ASP A 66 16.44 8.69 -15.16
N ALA A 67 15.12 8.81 -14.97
CA ALA A 67 14.51 10.08 -14.60
C ALA A 67 15.06 10.61 -13.28
N VAL A 68 15.33 11.92 -13.26
CA VAL A 68 15.78 12.68 -12.09
C VAL A 68 14.69 13.65 -11.64
N CYS A 69 14.70 14.04 -10.37
CA CYS A 69 13.76 15.05 -9.87
C CYS A 69 14.33 16.48 -10.02
N ASP A 70 14.24 17.04 -11.22
CA ASP A 70 14.78 18.38 -11.51
C ASP A 70 14.03 19.51 -10.80
N LYS A 71 12.74 19.30 -10.54
CA LYS A 71 11.86 20.26 -9.86
C LYS A 71 11.87 20.11 -8.34
N CYS A 72 12.50 19.07 -7.80
CA CYS A 72 12.66 18.92 -6.36
C CYS A 72 13.60 20.00 -5.82
N ASP A 73 13.46 20.28 -4.53
CA ASP A 73 14.35 21.14 -3.78
C ASP A 73 15.27 20.34 -2.84
N GLY A 74 16.28 21.03 -2.30
CA GLY A 74 17.19 20.49 -1.30
C GLY A 74 17.91 19.22 -1.75
N ALA A 75 17.96 18.22 -0.86
CA ALA A 75 18.72 16.99 -1.09
C ALA A 75 18.21 16.13 -2.26
N ASN A 76 16.95 16.32 -2.67
CA ASN A 76 16.32 15.53 -3.74
C ASN A 76 16.49 16.17 -5.13
N LYS A 77 16.97 17.41 -5.22
CA LYS A 77 17.14 18.12 -6.50
C LYS A 77 18.16 17.43 -7.39
N GLY A 78 17.76 17.12 -8.63
CA GLY A 78 18.61 16.47 -9.63
C GLY A 78 19.04 15.04 -9.25
N LYS A 79 18.42 14.43 -8.24
CA LYS A 79 18.69 13.04 -7.85
C LYS A 79 17.82 12.07 -8.66
N PRO A 80 18.33 10.85 -8.94
CA PRO A 80 17.52 9.81 -9.55
C PRO A 80 16.25 9.54 -8.76
N VAL A 81 15.12 9.45 -9.47
CA VAL A 81 13.83 9.08 -8.88
C VAL A 81 13.83 7.61 -8.50
N ASN A 82 14.50 6.75 -9.27
CA ASN A 82 14.79 5.38 -8.86
C ASN A 82 15.68 5.39 -7.61
N GLY A 83 15.17 4.81 -6.52
CA GLY A 83 15.80 4.84 -5.21
C GLY A 83 15.41 6.04 -4.35
N MET A 84 14.54 6.93 -4.80
CA MET A 84 14.08 8.07 -4.02
C MET A 84 13.03 7.64 -3.00
N GLN A 85 13.21 8.04 -1.74
CA GLN A 85 12.14 7.98 -0.74
C GLN A 85 11.13 9.08 -1.07
N ILE A 86 9.89 8.68 -1.34
CA ILE A 86 8.81 9.60 -1.73
C ILE A 86 7.71 9.69 -0.68
N LEU A 87 7.67 8.79 0.31
CA LEU A 87 6.63 8.75 1.32
C LEU A 87 7.26 8.52 2.71
N TRP A 88 6.84 9.27 3.73
CA TRP A 88 7.38 9.16 5.09
C TRP A 88 6.43 9.74 6.15
N GLY A 89 6.61 9.37 7.42
CA GLY A 89 5.87 9.97 8.53
C GLY A 89 4.43 9.49 8.69
N LEU A 90 3.97 8.52 7.89
CA LEU A 90 2.58 8.04 7.95
C LEU A 90 2.39 7.14 9.17
N LYS A 91 1.66 7.59 10.17
CA LYS A 91 1.42 6.83 11.41
C LYS A 91 0.06 6.18 11.39
N LYS A 92 -0.07 5.03 12.06
CA LYS A 92 -1.34 4.32 12.19
C LYS A 92 -2.38 5.19 12.91
N ASP A 93 -3.54 5.33 12.30
CA ASP A 93 -4.70 6.09 12.81
C ASP A 93 -5.98 5.31 12.49
N GLY A 94 -6.44 4.51 13.46
CA GLY A 94 -7.53 3.56 13.27
C GLY A 94 -7.24 2.58 12.13
N GLU A 95 -8.04 2.62 11.06
CA GLU A 95 -7.91 1.74 9.89
C GLU A 95 -6.92 2.26 8.84
N GLU A 96 -6.48 3.51 8.93
CA GLU A 96 -5.62 4.16 7.95
C GLU A 96 -4.26 4.54 8.55
N TRP A 97 -3.42 5.17 7.73
CA TRP A 97 -2.23 5.86 8.19
C TRP A 97 -2.30 7.32 7.74
N SER A 98 -2.01 8.26 8.64
CA SER A 98 -2.21 9.70 8.43
C SER A 98 -0.99 10.52 8.89
N GLU A 99 -1.10 11.85 8.87
CA GLU A 99 -0.07 12.84 9.26
C GLU A 99 1.24 12.88 8.45
N GLY A 100 1.45 11.90 7.59
CA GLY A 100 2.68 11.78 6.83
C GLY A 100 2.79 12.75 5.67
N GLN A 101 3.82 12.56 4.86
CA GLN A 101 4.09 13.37 3.70
C GLN A 101 4.42 12.51 2.48
N ILE A 102 4.10 13.03 1.31
CA ILE A 102 4.46 12.44 0.02
C ILE A 102 5.09 13.50 -0.88
N LEU A 103 6.24 13.17 -1.48
CA LEU A 103 6.87 13.93 -2.55
C LEU A 103 6.35 13.40 -3.90
N ASP A 104 5.89 14.30 -4.76
CA ASP A 104 5.67 14.00 -6.17
C ASP A 104 6.91 14.40 -6.99
N PRO A 105 7.71 13.45 -7.51
CA PRO A 105 8.91 13.79 -8.27
C PRO A 105 8.63 14.52 -9.60
N LYS A 106 7.40 14.43 -10.15
CA LYS A 106 7.03 15.12 -11.41
C LYS A 106 6.87 16.63 -11.21
N SER A 107 6.36 17.03 -10.04
CA SER A 107 6.14 18.44 -9.70
C SER A 107 7.17 19.00 -8.73
N GLY A 108 7.92 18.14 -8.03
CA GLY A 108 8.85 18.52 -6.95
C GLY A 108 8.16 18.89 -5.63
N LYS A 109 6.82 18.83 -5.59
CA LYS A 109 6.03 19.29 -4.45
C LYS A 109 5.86 18.20 -3.40
N ILE A 110 5.85 18.63 -2.14
CA ILE A 110 5.55 17.79 -0.99
C ILE A 110 4.13 18.10 -0.51
N TYR A 111 3.36 17.05 -0.27
CA TYR A 111 1.98 17.12 0.21
C TYR A 111 1.87 16.41 1.56
N THR A 112 0.98 16.87 2.43
CA THR A 112 0.51 16.00 3.53
C THR A 112 -0.17 14.78 2.92
N SER A 113 -0.03 13.61 3.53
CA SER A 113 -0.46 12.36 2.94
C SER A 113 -1.12 11.43 3.94
N SER A 114 -2.06 10.63 3.44
CA SER A 114 -2.61 9.46 4.14
C SER A 114 -2.61 8.24 3.22
N ALA A 115 -2.72 7.06 3.83
CA ALA A 115 -2.82 5.79 3.12
C ALA A 115 -3.86 4.87 3.79
N LYS A 116 -4.67 4.18 3.00
CA LYS A 116 -5.66 3.20 3.51
C LYS A 116 -5.67 1.95 2.64
N LEU A 117 -5.59 0.79 3.29
CA LEU A 117 -5.76 -0.49 2.60
C LEU A 117 -7.21 -0.67 2.16
N MET A 118 -7.37 -1.24 0.98
CA MET A 118 -8.65 -1.51 0.33
C MET A 118 -8.65 -2.92 -0.26
N GLU A 119 -9.85 -3.45 -0.53
CA GLU A 119 -10.04 -4.74 -1.21
C GLU A 119 -9.19 -5.86 -0.58
N ASP A 120 -9.35 -6.04 0.74
CA ASP A 120 -8.62 -7.04 1.54
C ASP A 120 -7.10 -6.97 1.37
N GLY A 121 -6.59 -5.73 1.24
CA GLY A 121 -5.18 -5.42 1.11
C GLY A 121 -4.63 -5.56 -0.30
N LYS A 122 -5.45 -5.83 -1.33
CA LYS A 122 -5.02 -5.86 -2.74
C LYS A 122 -4.73 -4.47 -3.29
N LYS A 123 -5.33 -3.43 -2.71
CA LYS A 123 -5.16 -2.03 -3.13
C LYS A 123 -4.76 -1.15 -1.96
N LEU A 124 -3.97 -0.13 -2.24
CA LEU A 124 -3.59 0.91 -1.30
C LEU A 124 -4.03 2.25 -1.88
N ARG A 125 -5.01 2.89 -1.26
CA ARG A 125 -5.33 4.27 -1.59
C ARG A 125 -4.29 5.16 -0.91
N VAL A 126 -3.58 5.95 -1.68
CA VAL A 126 -2.68 7.00 -1.20
C VAL A 126 -3.29 8.35 -1.57
N ARG A 127 -3.40 9.26 -0.61
CA ARG A 127 -4.04 10.57 -0.82
C ARG A 127 -3.10 11.68 -0.39
N GLY A 128 -2.88 12.66 -1.27
CA GLY A 128 -2.14 13.88 -0.99
C GLY A 128 -3.08 15.08 -0.81
N TYR A 129 -2.72 16.01 0.08
CA TYR A 129 -3.53 17.16 0.46
C TYR A 129 -2.76 18.49 0.29
N ILE A 130 -3.47 19.55 -0.12
CA ILE A 130 -3.08 20.96 0.01
C ILE A 130 -4.27 21.70 0.63
N GLY A 131 -4.17 22.03 1.92
CA GLY A 131 -5.28 22.65 2.65
C GLY A 131 -6.56 21.82 2.52
N PRO A 132 -7.70 22.40 2.08
CA PRO A 132 -8.95 21.65 1.91
C PRO A 132 -9.00 20.78 0.64
N PHE A 133 -8.05 20.93 -0.28
CA PHE A 133 -8.03 20.20 -1.55
C PHE A 133 -7.21 18.92 -1.43
N PHE A 134 -7.64 17.86 -2.12
CA PHE A 134 -6.92 16.59 -2.14
C PHE A 134 -7.00 15.89 -3.48
N ARG A 135 -6.04 15.00 -3.72
CA ARG A 135 -6.03 14.03 -4.82
C ARG A 135 -5.72 12.65 -4.26
N SER A 136 -6.36 11.63 -4.80
CA SER A 136 -6.10 10.24 -4.44
C SER A 136 -5.60 9.46 -5.64
N GLN A 137 -4.69 8.53 -5.38
CA GLN A 137 -4.31 7.46 -6.29
C GLN A 137 -4.56 6.12 -5.61
N VAL A 138 -4.86 5.12 -6.41
CA VAL A 138 -5.00 3.74 -5.94
C VAL A 138 -3.85 2.94 -6.53
N TRP A 139 -3.02 2.41 -5.64
CA TRP A 139 -1.90 1.58 -6.01
C TRP A 139 -2.31 0.11 -5.89
N GLU A 140 -1.81 -0.70 -6.81
CA GLU A 140 -2.09 -2.13 -6.86
C GLU A 140 -0.96 -2.90 -6.19
N ARG A 141 -1.30 -3.83 -5.29
CA ARG A 141 -0.26 -4.69 -4.72
C ARG A 141 0.38 -5.51 -5.83
N GLN A 142 1.71 -5.55 -5.86
CA GLN A 142 2.42 -6.48 -6.72
C GLN A 142 2.24 -7.89 -6.15
N GLN A 143 1.70 -8.78 -6.98
CA GLN A 143 1.63 -10.22 -6.71
C GLN A 143 2.94 -10.90 -7.10
#